data_AF-A0A2R4ND77-F1
#
_entry.id   AF-A0A2R4ND77-F1
#
_cell.length_a   1.000
_cell.length_b   1.000
_cell.length_c   1.000
_cell.angle_alpha   90.00
_cell.angle_beta   90.00
_cell.angle_gamma   90.00
#
_symmetry.space_group_name_H-M   'P 1'
#
loop_
_entity.id
_entity.type
_entity.pdbx_description
1 polymer ?
#
loop_
_entity_poly.entity_id
_entity_poly.type
_entity_poly.pdbx_seq_one_letter_code
_entity_poly.pdbx_strand_id
1 'polypeptide(L)' 'MSAGTVYPMLHGLEKKGYLTSRHERTGRRERRVYDITEQGRTALADAKTKVKELFGELVEGG' A
#
# COMPACT_ATOMS: atom_id res chain seq x y z
N MET A 1 -2.89 -0.77 -14.83
CA MET A 1 -3.66 -1.33 -13.70
C MET A 1 -5.13 -1.02 -13.91
N SER A 2 -6.02 -2.01 -13.80
CA SER A 2 -7.46 -1.77 -13.86
C SER A 2 -7.99 -1.44 -12.46
N ALA A 3 -9.19 -0.87 -12.38
CA ALA A 3 -9.90 -0.72 -11.11
C ALA A 3 -10.01 -2.07 -10.35
N GLY A 4 -10.13 -3.18 -11.09
CA GLY A 4 -10.17 -4.53 -10.55
C GLY A 4 -8.86 -5.01 -9.91
N THR A 5 -7.74 -4.31 -10.08
CA THR A 5 -6.47 -4.62 -9.40
C THR A 5 -6.21 -3.68 -8.23
N VAL A 6 -6.55 -2.40 -8.38
CA VAL A 6 -6.25 -1.37 -7.38
C VAL A 6 -7.12 -1.53 -6.14
N TYR A 7 -8.44 -1.66 -6.30
CA TYR A 7 -9.34 -1.73 -5.13
C TYR A 7 -9.12 -2.99 -4.28
N PRO A 8 -8.94 -4.19 -4.85
CA PRO A 8 -8.59 -5.36 -4.05
C PRO A 8 -7.25 -5.21 -3.31
N MET A 9 -6.26 -4.57 -3.93
CA MET A 9 -4.98 -4.31 -3.27
C MET A 9 -5.13 -3.35 -2.09
N LEU A 10 -5.82 -2.22 -2.27
CA LEU A 10 -6.10 -1.26 -1.19
C LEU A 10 -6.89 -1.91 -0.05
N HIS A 11 -7.89 -2.72 -0.39
CA HIS A 11 -8.67 -3.46 0.61
C HIS A 11 -7.82 -4.48 1.37
N GLY A 12 -6.92 -5.19 0.68
CA GLY A 12 -5.96 -6.10 1.32
C GLY A 12 -5.00 -5.40 2.27
N LEU A 13 -4.54 -4.19 1.92
CA LEU A 13 -3.67 -3.39 2.78
C LEU A 13 -4.41 -2.84 4.00
N GLU A 14 -5.67 -2.43 3.84
CA GLU A 14 -6.54 -2.03 4.95
C GLU A 14 -6.82 -3.20 5.91
N LYS A 15 -7.14 -4.39 5.39
CA LYS A 15 -7.35 -5.60 6.20
C LYS A 15 -6.12 -5.98 7.02
N LYS A 16 -4.92 -5.69 6.52
CA LYS A 16 -3.65 -5.91 7.23
C LYS A 16 -3.31 -4.81 8.24
N GLY A 17 -4.13 -3.76 8.35
CA GLY A 17 -3.89 -2.62 9.24
C GLY A 17 -2.90 -1.59 8.70
N TYR A 18 -2.45 -1.71 7.45
CA TYR A 18 -1.45 -0.80 6.86
C TYR A 18 -2.06 0.48 6.32
N LEU A 19 -3.34 0.45 5.98
CA LEU A 19 -4.13 1.61 5.58
C LEU A 19 -5.37 1.71 6.45
N THR A 20 -5.88 2.92 6.60
CA THR A 20 -7.25 3.22 7.06
C THR A 20 -8.01 3.88 5.93
N SER A 21 -9.32 3.63 5.82
CA SER A 21 -10.17 4.37 4.88
C SER A 21 -11.21 5.23 5.56
N ARG A 22 -11.58 6.33 4.89
CA ARG A 22 -12.66 7.22 5.30
C ARG A 22 -13.44 7.70 4.08
N HIS A 23 -14.76 7.85 4.25
CA HIS A 23 -15.59 8.47 3.23
C HIS A 23 -15.49 9.98 3.35
N GLU A 24 -15.10 10.64 2.27
CA GLU A 24 -15.13 12.08 2.15
C GLU A 24 -16.21 12.47 1.15
N ARG A 25 -17.06 13.42 1.53
CA ARG A 25 -18.00 14.02 0.59
C ARG A 25 -17.39 15.28 0.00
N THR A 26 -17.11 15.25 -1.29
CA THR A 26 -16.64 16.44 -2.03
C THR A 26 -17.74 16.87 -2.99
N GLY A 27 -18.55 17.83 -2.56
CA GLY A 27 -19.73 18.25 -3.31
C GLY A 27 -20.78 17.14 -3.41
N ARG A 28 -21.18 16.78 -4.64
CA ARG A 28 -22.23 15.77 -4.90
C ARG A 28 -21.73 14.32 -4.92
N ARG A 29 -20.42 14.07 -4.85
CA ARG A 29 -19.84 12.72 -4.94
C ARG A 29 -19.18 12.34 -3.62
N GLU A 30 -19.48 11.12 -3.18
CA GLU A 30 -18.75 10.47 -2.09
C GLU A 30 -17.53 9.76 -2.68
N ARG A 31 -16.38 9.94 -2.04
CA ARG A 31 -15.14 9.24 -2.38
C ARG A 31 -14.60 8.57 -1.14
N ARG A 32 -14.04 7.36 -1.30
CA ARG A 32 -13.26 6.72 -0.26
C ARG A 32 -11.80 7.15 -0.39
N VAL A 33 -11.26 7.72 0.68
CA VAL A 33 -9.85 8.11 0.78
C VAL A 33 -9.15 7.12 1.70
N TYR A 34 -7.92 6.74 1.34
CA TYR A 34 -7.08 5.84 2.11
C TYR A 34 -5.86 6.61 2.62
N ASP A 35 -5.56 6.44 3.92
CA ASP A 35 -4.44 7.06 4.61
C ASP A 35 -3.55 5.94 5.19
N ILE A 36 -2.23 6.13 5.16
CA ILE A 36 -1.27 5.16 5.71
C ILE A 36 -1.23 5.25 7.24
N THR A 37 -1.25 4.09 7.89
CA THR A 37 -1.14 3.98 9.35
C THR A 37 0.33 3.99 9.80
N GLU A 38 0.58 4.12 11.10
CA GLU A 38 1.92 3.94 11.66
C GLU A 38 2.47 2.54 11.37
N GLN A 39 1.66 1.50 11.57
CA GLN A 39 2.02 0.13 11.22
C GLN A 39 2.34 -0.01 9.71
N GLY A 40 1.57 0.65 8.86
CA GLY A 40 1.81 0.69 7.42
C GLY A 40 3.14 1.35 7.05
N ARG A 41 3.54 2.41 7.78
CA ARG A 41 4.85 3.06 7.58
C ARG A 41 5.99 2.13 7.95
N THR A 42 5.90 1.41 9.07
CA THR A 42 6.89 0.40 9.46
C THR A 42 6.98 -0.72 8.43
N ALA A 43 5.83 -1.29 8.04
CA ALA A 43 5.79 -2.35 7.02
C ALA A 43 6.36 -1.90 5.66
N LEU A 44 6.15 -0.63 5.28
CA LEU A 44 6.73 -0.05 4.07
C LEU A 44 8.26 0.07 4.17
N ALA A 45 8.80 0.46 5.33
CA ALA A 45 10.24 0.54 5.53
C ALA A 45 10.88 -0.86 5.41
N ASP A 46 10.29 -1.87 6.05
CA ASP A 46 10.76 -3.26 5.99
C ASP A 46 10.70 -3.81 4.56
N ALA A 47 9.61 -3.54 3.85
CA ALA A 47 9.45 -3.95 2.46
C ALA A 47 10.51 -3.32 1.55
N LYS A 48 10.84 -2.04 1.75
CA LYS A 48 11.90 -1.36 0.98
C LYS A 48 13.27 -2.00 1.22
N THR A 49 13.58 -2.37 2.46
CA THR A 49 14.82 -3.07 2.80
C THR A 49 14.89 -4.43 2.08
N LYS A 50 13.84 -5.26 2.19
CA LYS A 50 13.77 -6.56 1.51
C LYS A 50 13.90 -6.47 0.00
N VAL A 51 13.26 -5.47 -0.60
CA VAL A 51 13.37 -5.23 -2.05
C VAL A 51 14.81 -4.88 -2.41
N LYS A 52 15.47 -4.01 -1.63
CA LYS A 52 16.88 -3.66 -1.86
C LYS A 52 17.81 -4.87 -1.74
N GLU A 53 17.61 -5.72 -0.73
CA GLU A 53 18.38 -6.96 -0.53
C GLU A 53 18.20 -7.90 -1.73
N LEU A 54 16.95 -8.15 -2.15
CA LEU A 54 16.65 -9.00 -3.29
C LEU A 54 17.31 -8.48 -4.58
N PHE A 55 17.24 -7.17 -4.83
CA PHE A 55 17.92 -6.57 -5.98
C PHE A 55 19.45 -6.67 -5.88
N GLY A 56 20.03 -6.55 -4.69
CA GLY A 56 21.46 -6.75 -4.47
C GLY A 56 21.90 -8.18 -4.83
N GLU A 57 21.19 -9.19 -4.32
CA GLU A 57 21.45 -10.60 -4.61
C GLU A 57 21.37 -10.92 -6.11
N LEU A 58 20.39 -10.36 -6.82
CA LEU A 58 20.19 -10.59 -8.26
C LEU A 58 21.24 -9.90 -9.14
N VAL A 59 21.82 -8.78 -8.68
CA VAL A 59 22.79 -8.00 -9.46
C VAL A 59 24.23 -8.40 -9.17
N GLU A 60 24.55 -8.83 -7.94
CA GLU A 60 25.89 -9.28 -7.56
C GLU A 60 26.14 -10.77 -7.86
N GLY A 61 25.08 -11.57 -8.03
CA GLY A 61 25.16 -12.98 -8.40
C GLY A 61 25.16 -13.28 -9.91
N GLY A 62 25.32 -12.26 -10.76
CA GLY A 62 25.29 -12.34 -12.24
C GLY A 62 26.63 -12.06 -12.92
#